data_AF-A0A517V7I7-F1
#
_entry.id   AF-A0A517V7I7-F1
#
_cell.length_a   1.000
_cell.length_b   1.000
_cell.length_c   1.000
_cell.angle_alpha   90.00
_cell.angle_beta   90.00
_cell.angle_gamma   90.00
#
_symmetry.space_group_name_H-M   'P 1'
#
loop_
_entity.id
_entity.type
_entity.pdbx_description
1 polymer ?
#
loop_
_entity_poly.entity_id
_entity_poly.type
_entity_poly.pdbx_seq_one_letter_code
_entity_poly.pdbx_strand_id
1 'polypeptide(L)'
;MIDRERRNQLAALIRRYLEGKADASDFEKCEYENYKSDDPALYFVAEELPLQLENDANALTKQKWDYIQRLLLLLESNSTVLWKASPYRLWTQPVAEVLLVICLVIALLTGFTFHLFLYFIPIGLASILLAFLQSPSSEVRPFEEIVKPFHSIADLGIAYESTNFVKQRYPAPAKYRNHSSFLGFLGADVSLVLFFLFLICMPAFTLLLLCFPESNCDIKVQPA
;
A
#
# COMPACT_ATOMS: atom_id res chain seq x y z
N MET A 1 -18.29 -15.57 -6.55
CA MET A 1 -18.98 -15.76 -7.85
C MET A 1 -18.67 -14.54 -8.70
N ILE A 2 -18.40 -14.66 -10.01
CA ILE A 2 -18.05 -13.49 -10.84
C ILE A 2 -19.32 -12.69 -11.15
N ASP A 3 -19.34 -11.42 -10.75
CA ASP A 3 -20.46 -10.52 -11.02
C ASP A 3 -20.16 -9.67 -12.26
N ARG A 4 -20.48 -10.23 -13.43
CA ARG A 4 -20.11 -9.62 -14.70
C ARG A 4 -20.80 -8.28 -14.95
N GLU A 5 -22.03 -8.12 -14.47
CA GLU A 5 -22.79 -6.89 -14.65
C GLU A 5 -22.13 -5.74 -13.89
N ARG A 6 -21.81 -5.94 -12.61
CA ARG A 6 -21.17 -4.90 -11.80
C ARG A 6 -19.74 -4.61 -12.24
N ARG A 7 -18.96 -5.62 -12.65
CA ARG A 7 -17.63 -5.40 -13.26
C ARG A 7 -17.73 -4.51 -14.50
N ASN A 8 -18.71 -4.76 -15.37
CA ASN A 8 -18.91 -3.95 -16.58
C ASN A 8 -19.35 -2.51 -16.26
N GLN A 9 -20.18 -2.31 -15.23
CA GLN A 9 -20.58 -0.97 -14.78
C GLN A 9 -19.38 -0.15 -14.28
N LEU A 10 -18.54 -0.75 -13.43
CA LEU A 10 -17.33 -0.10 -12.93
C LEU A 10 -16.31 0.14 -14.05
N ALA A 11 -16.12 -0.83 -14.95
CA ALA A 11 -15.25 -0.70 -16.12
C ALA A 11 -15.71 0.43 -17.05
N ALA A 12 -17.02 0.58 -17.28
CA ALA A 12 -17.56 1.67 -18.08
C ALA A 12 -17.31 3.04 -17.42
N LEU A 13 -17.39 3.12 -16.10
CA LEU A 13 -17.13 4.35 -15.35
C LEU A 13 -15.63 4.74 -15.40
N ILE A 14 -14.73 3.76 -15.22
CA ILE A 14 -13.28 3.95 -15.40
C ILE A 14 -12.96 4.43 -16.82
N ARG A 15 -13.57 3.83 -17.86
CA ARG A 15 -13.36 4.28 -19.25
C ARG A 15 -13.81 5.72 -19.47
N ARG A 16 -14.97 6.11 -18.92
CA ARG A 16 -15.46 7.50 -19.00
C ARG A 16 -14.48 8.46 -18.33
N TYR A 17 -13.91 8.08 -17.20
CA TYR A 17 -12.89 8.89 -16.51
C TYR A 17 -11.61 9.03 -17.34
N LEU A 18 -11.07 7.93 -17.89
CA LEU A 18 -9.90 7.97 -18.76
C LEU A 18 -10.14 8.78 -20.06
N GLU A 19 -11.38 8.86 -20.52
CA GLU A 19 -11.80 9.70 -21.65
C GLU A 19 -12.04 11.19 -21.27
N GLY A 20 -11.91 11.56 -20.00
CA GLY A 20 -12.20 12.91 -19.50
C GLY A 20 -13.70 13.26 -19.50
N LYS A 21 -14.58 12.24 -19.48
CA LYS A 21 -16.06 12.37 -19.46
C LYS A 21 -16.66 12.11 -18.07
N ALA A 22 -15.82 11.88 -17.08
CA ALA A 22 -16.16 11.70 -15.67
C ALA A 22 -14.97 12.16 -14.82
N ASP A 23 -15.26 12.64 -13.62
CA ASP A 23 -14.25 13.12 -12.67
C ASP A 23 -14.15 12.16 -11.47
N ALA A 24 -13.12 12.32 -10.63
CA ALA A 24 -12.98 11.53 -9.40
C ALA A 24 -14.25 11.58 -8.51
N SER A 25 -14.93 12.73 -8.47
CA SER A 25 -16.18 12.90 -7.69
C SER A 25 -17.34 12.04 -8.19
N ASP A 26 -17.32 11.58 -9.44
CA ASP A 26 -18.36 10.68 -9.96
C ASP A 26 -18.21 9.26 -9.39
N PHE A 27 -17.00 8.89 -8.95
CA PHE A 27 -16.76 7.63 -8.24
C PHE A 27 -17.26 7.72 -6.79
N GLU A 28 -17.19 8.89 -6.15
CA GLU A 28 -17.71 9.09 -4.78
C GLU A 28 -19.23 8.97 -4.71
N LYS A 29 -19.93 9.37 -5.78
CA LYS A 29 -21.39 9.21 -5.90
C LYS A 29 -21.81 7.74 -6.03
N CYS A 30 -20.92 6.88 -6.52
CA CYS A 30 -21.16 5.46 -6.53
C CYS A 30 -20.80 4.91 -5.15
N GLU A 31 -21.81 4.81 -4.28
CA GLU A 31 -21.63 4.31 -2.90
C GLU A 31 -20.87 2.98 -2.91
N TYR A 32 -19.83 2.89 -2.09
CA TYR A 32 -19.00 1.69 -1.88
C TYR A 32 -19.85 0.42 -1.66
N GLU A 33 -21.04 0.58 -1.07
CA GLU A 33 -22.02 -0.48 -0.86
C GLU A 33 -22.49 -1.16 -2.15
N ASN A 34 -22.53 -0.45 -3.29
CA ASN A 34 -22.90 -1.03 -4.58
C ASN A 34 -21.85 -2.04 -5.10
N TYR A 35 -20.58 -1.86 -4.69
CA TYR A 35 -19.46 -2.70 -5.10
C TYR A 35 -19.06 -3.74 -4.07
N LYS A 36 -19.70 -3.74 -2.89
CA LYS A 36 -19.61 -4.82 -1.91
C LYS A 36 -20.32 -6.06 -2.48
N SER A 37 -19.58 -6.83 -3.27
CA SER A 37 -20.02 -8.08 -3.89
C SER A 37 -19.09 -9.21 -3.46
N ASP A 38 -19.56 -10.45 -3.53
CA ASP A 38 -18.75 -11.67 -3.32
C ASP A 38 -17.74 -11.92 -4.47
N ASP A 39 -17.57 -10.92 -5.34
CA ASP A 39 -16.58 -10.90 -6.40
C ASP A 39 -15.29 -10.23 -5.90
N PRO A 40 -14.22 -11.02 -5.64
CA PRO A 40 -12.99 -10.49 -5.07
C PRO A 40 -12.27 -9.46 -5.96
N ALA A 41 -12.44 -9.55 -7.29
CA ALA A 41 -11.81 -8.61 -8.20
C ALA A 41 -12.55 -7.27 -8.23
N LEU A 42 -13.88 -7.30 -8.15
CA LEU A 42 -14.67 -6.08 -8.04
C LEU A 42 -14.35 -5.34 -6.73
N TYR A 43 -14.31 -6.09 -5.63
CA TYR A 43 -13.97 -5.55 -4.32
C TYR A 43 -12.57 -4.91 -4.31
N PHE A 44 -11.57 -5.63 -4.82
CA PHE A 44 -10.19 -5.13 -4.91
C PHE A 44 -10.09 -3.83 -5.72
N VAL A 45 -10.73 -3.76 -6.89
CA VAL A 45 -10.69 -2.54 -7.72
C VAL A 45 -11.44 -1.39 -7.05
N ALA A 46 -12.56 -1.65 -6.38
CA ALA A 46 -13.31 -0.62 -5.67
C ALA A 46 -12.53 -0.02 -4.49
N GLU A 47 -11.67 -0.81 -3.84
CA GLU A 47 -10.81 -0.37 -2.73
C GLU A 47 -9.58 0.40 -3.22
N GLU A 48 -8.91 -0.08 -4.28
CA GLU A 48 -7.67 0.52 -4.79
C GLU A 48 -7.88 1.78 -5.62
N LEU A 49 -8.96 1.84 -6.40
CA LEU A 49 -9.19 2.90 -7.38
C LEU A 49 -9.21 4.32 -6.75
N PRO A 50 -9.92 4.57 -5.63
CA PRO A 50 -9.94 5.89 -4.99
C PRO A 50 -8.56 6.42 -4.58
N LEU A 51 -7.62 5.53 -4.23
CA LEU A 51 -6.25 5.90 -3.84
C LEU A 51 -5.42 6.43 -5.02
N GLN A 52 -5.83 6.12 -6.25
CA GLN A 52 -5.07 6.41 -7.47
C GLN A 52 -5.70 7.51 -8.33
N LEU A 53 -6.96 7.86 -8.07
CA LEU A 53 -7.67 8.90 -8.80
C LEU A 53 -7.08 10.29 -8.52
N GLU A 54 -7.09 11.12 -9.56
CA GLU A 54 -6.90 12.56 -9.44
C GLU A 54 -8.17 13.24 -9.95
N ASN A 55 -8.36 14.53 -9.65
CA ASN A 55 -9.58 15.23 -10.05
C ASN A 55 -9.85 15.13 -11.56
N ASP A 56 -8.78 15.16 -12.37
CA ASP A 56 -8.82 14.97 -13.83
C ASP A 56 -7.83 13.87 -14.23
N ALA A 57 -8.23 13.00 -15.14
CA ALA A 57 -7.39 11.96 -15.72
C ALA A 57 -6.13 12.52 -16.42
N ASN A 58 -6.17 13.77 -16.92
CA ASN A 58 -5.01 14.42 -17.53
C ASN A 58 -3.90 14.78 -16.54
N ALA A 59 -4.23 14.84 -15.24
CA ALA A 59 -3.25 15.13 -14.18
C ALA A 59 -2.45 13.88 -13.78
N LEU A 60 -2.94 12.68 -14.12
CA LEU A 60 -2.30 11.42 -13.78
C LEU A 60 -0.89 11.32 -14.34
N THR A 61 0.02 10.76 -13.55
CA THR A 61 1.33 10.30 -14.05
C THR A 61 1.15 9.08 -14.96
N LYS A 62 2.13 8.83 -15.83
CA LYS A 62 2.12 7.64 -16.70
C LYS A 62 1.99 6.33 -15.90
N GLN A 63 2.62 6.24 -14.73
CA GLN A 63 2.54 5.07 -13.85
C GLN A 63 1.10 4.85 -13.35
N LYS A 64 0.46 5.91 -12.82
CA LYS A 64 -0.94 5.83 -12.35
C LYS A 64 -1.91 5.49 -13.49
N TRP A 65 -1.71 6.10 -14.65
CA TRP A 65 -2.50 5.81 -15.85
C TRP A 65 -2.41 4.33 -16.25
N ASP A 66 -1.19 3.81 -16.37
CA ASP A 66 -0.96 2.40 -16.70
C ASP A 66 -1.52 1.46 -15.63
N TYR A 67 -1.50 1.85 -14.35
CA TYR A 67 -2.08 1.08 -13.26
C TYR A 67 -3.62 1.02 -13.35
N ILE A 68 -4.28 2.16 -13.56
CA ILE A 68 -5.75 2.21 -13.74
C ILE A 68 -6.18 1.37 -14.94
N GLN A 69 -5.41 1.37 -16.03
CA GLN A 69 -5.68 0.50 -17.17
C GLN A 69 -5.53 -1.00 -16.86
N ARG A 70 -4.62 -1.38 -15.96
CA ARG A 70 -4.50 -2.77 -15.51
C ARG A 70 -5.65 -3.17 -14.58
N LEU A 71 -6.15 -2.24 -13.75
CA LEU A 71 -7.38 -2.46 -12.98
C LEU A 71 -8.59 -2.63 -13.92
N LEU A 72 -8.67 -1.84 -14.99
CA LEU A 72 -9.68 -1.99 -16.03
C LEU A 72 -9.57 -3.37 -16.72
N LEU A 73 -8.35 -3.78 -17.10
CA LEU A 73 -8.09 -5.12 -17.64
C LEU A 73 -8.52 -6.23 -16.67
N LEU A 74 -8.28 -6.06 -15.37
CA LEU A 74 -8.71 -7.01 -14.34
C LEU A 74 -10.23 -7.18 -14.34
N LEU A 75 -10.98 -6.08 -14.38
CA LEU A 75 -12.46 -6.09 -14.44
C LEU A 75 -12.98 -6.73 -15.73
N GLU A 76 -12.34 -6.43 -16.86
CA GLU A 76 -12.74 -6.94 -18.16
C GLU A 76 -12.39 -8.41 -18.35
N SER A 77 -11.29 -8.87 -17.76
CA SER A 77 -10.92 -10.28 -17.73
C SER A 77 -11.81 -11.08 -16.78
N ASN A 78 -11.89 -12.39 -16.99
CA ASN A 78 -12.52 -13.31 -16.03
C ASN A 78 -11.59 -13.64 -14.85
N SER A 79 -10.48 -12.92 -14.69
CA SER A 79 -9.51 -13.16 -13.62
C SER A 79 -10.14 -12.93 -12.25
N THR A 80 -9.64 -13.65 -11.26
CA THR A 80 -10.05 -13.54 -9.87
C THR A 80 -8.87 -13.09 -9.00
N VAL A 81 -9.18 -12.38 -7.92
CA VAL A 81 -8.17 -11.92 -6.96
C VAL A 81 -8.23 -12.83 -5.74
N LEU A 82 -7.14 -13.51 -5.46
CA LEU A 82 -6.95 -14.25 -4.22
C LEU A 82 -6.12 -13.42 -3.25
N TRP A 83 -6.73 -13.12 -2.11
CA TRP A 83 -6.05 -12.54 -0.97
C TRP A 83 -5.37 -13.68 -0.21
N LYS A 84 -4.05 -13.80 -0.36
CA LYS A 84 -3.29 -14.73 0.47
C LYS A 84 -2.64 -13.91 1.58
N ALA A 85 -3.22 -13.96 2.77
CA ALA A 85 -2.49 -13.55 3.97
C ALA A 85 -1.28 -14.48 4.09
N SER A 86 -0.10 -13.97 3.77
CA SER A 86 1.14 -14.66 4.03
C SER A 86 1.62 -14.18 5.39
N PRO A 87 1.56 -15.00 6.46
CA PRO A 87 2.21 -14.64 7.70
C PRO A 87 3.72 -14.78 7.48
N TYR A 88 4.33 -13.76 6.88
CA TYR A 88 5.77 -13.64 6.85
C TYR A 88 6.22 -13.30 8.27
N ARG A 89 6.65 -14.34 8.99
CA ARG A 89 7.32 -14.16 10.27
C ARG A 89 8.71 -13.60 10.00
N LEU A 90 8.88 -12.30 10.21
CA LEU A 90 10.18 -11.64 10.08
C LEU A 90 11.14 -12.18 11.15
N TRP A 91 12.38 -12.46 10.77
CA TRP A 91 13.42 -12.97 11.69
C TRP A 91 13.74 -12.00 12.84
N THR A 92 13.38 -10.72 12.70
CA THR A 92 13.52 -9.69 13.73
C THR A 92 12.46 -9.80 14.84
N GLN A 93 11.32 -10.47 14.60
CA GLN A 93 10.23 -10.62 15.57
C GLN A 93 10.62 -11.34 16.87
N PRO A 94 11.29 -12.52 16.85
CA PRO A 94 11.70 -13.16 18.11
C PRO A 94 12.72 -12.31 18.88
N VAL A 95 13.55 -11.52 18.18
CA VAL A 95 14.51 -10.61 18.81
C VAL A 95 13.80 -9.44 19.49
N ALA A 96 12.82 -8.82 18.81
CA ALA A 96 11.99 -7.76 19.37
C ALA A 96 11.18 -8.25 20.59
N GLU A 97 10.64 -9.47 20.54
CA GLU A 97 9.89 -10.08 21.65
C GLU A 97 10.78 -10.27 22.89
N VAL A 98 12.00 -10.79 22.73
CA VAL A 98 12.97 -10.94 23.82
C VAL A 98 13.34 -9.58 24.43
N LEU A 99 13.60 -8.57 23.61
CA LEU A 99 13.89 -7.22 24.08
C LEU A 99 12.71 -6.60 24.84
N LEU A 100 11.46 -6.88 24.43
CA LEU A 100 10.26 -6.40 25.10
C LEU A 100 10.09 -7.05 26.47
N VAL A 101 10.33 -8.36 26.58
CA VAL A 101 10.30 -9.08 27.86
C VAL A 101 11.36 -8.53 28.82
N ILE A 102 12.59 -8.32 28.34
CA ILE A 102 13.67 -7.72 29.13
C ILE A 102 13.27 -6.31 29.60
N CYS A 103 12.69 -5.50 28.73
CA CYS A 103 12.21 -4.16 29.06
C CYS A 103 11.13 -4.19 30.17
N LEU A 104 10.17 -5.11 30.09
CA LEU A 104 9.13 -5.30 31.09
C LEU A 104 9.69 -5.76 32.45
N VAL A 105 10.63 -6.72 32.43
CA VAL A 105 11.28 -7.21 33.67
C VAL A 105 12.05 -6.09 34.36
N ILE A 106 12.79 -5.28 33.60
CA ILE A 106 13.51 -4.11 34.16
C ILE A 106 12.52 -3.12 34.79
N ALA A 107 11.43 -2.79 34.09
CA ALA A 107 10.40 -1.89 34.60
C ALA A 107 9.72 -2.40 35.89
N LEU A 108 9.46 -3.72 35.97
CA LEU A 108 8.88 -4.34 37.16
C LEU A 108 9.84 -4.33 38.35
N LEU A 109 11.14 -4.53 38.12
CA LEU A 109 12.15 -4.60 39.18
C LEU A 109 12.58 -3.22 39.72
N THR A 110 12.60 -2.20 38.87
CA THR A 110 13.07 -0.85 39.25
C THR A 110 11.94 0.14 39.53
N GLY A 111 10.71 -0.17 39.11
CA GLY A 111 9.55 0.72 39.20
C GLY A 111 9.65 1.93 38.26
N PHE A 112 8.68 2.84 38.34
CA PHE A 112 8.66 4.08 37.55
C PHE A 112 9.54 5.17 38.18
N THR A 113 10.86 4.97 38.17
CA THR A 113 11.84 5.97 38.61
C THR A 113 12.61 6.57 37.42
N PHE A 114 13.17 7.77 37.59
CA PHE A 114 13.98 8.44 36.56
C PHE A 114 15.18 7.60 36.08
N HIS A 115 15.68 6.67 36.89
CA HIS A 115 16.75 5.74 36.51
C HIS A 115 16.33 4.76 35.39
N LEU A 116 15.03 4.55 35.19
CA LEU A 116 14.49 3.73 34.11
C LEU A 116 14.90 4.28 32.72
N PHE A 117 14.99 5.62 32.59
CA PHE A 117 15.41 6.25 31.34
C PHE A 117 16.84 5.87 30.92
N LEU A 118 17.76 5.66 31.88
CA LEU A 118 19.12 5.21 31.59
C LEU A 118 19.15 3.81 30.97
N TYR A 119 18.23 2.92 31.39
CA TYR A 119 18.10 1.58 30.82
C TYR A 119 17.34 1.58 29.49
N PHE A 120 16.46 2.56 29.25
CA PHE A 120 15.70 2.69 28.02
C PHE A 120 16.51 3.19 26.83
N ILE A 121 17.58 3.97 27.05
CA ILE A 121 18.46 4.44 25.98
C ILE A 121 19.07 3.29 25.14
N PRO A 122 19.76 2.30 25.72
CA PRO A 122 20.33 1.20 24.94
C PRO A 122 19.25 0.30 24.30
N ILE A 123 18.12 0.09 24.98
CA ILE A 123 16.99 -0.69 24.46
C ILE A 123 16.32 0.03 23.28
N GLY A 124 16.13 1.34 23.38
CA GLY A 124 15.58 2.19 22.31
C GLY A 124 16.51 2.27 21.11
N LEU A 125 17.83 2.36 21.32
CA LEU A 125 18.79 2.27 20.21
C LEU A 125 18.73 0.89 19.53
N ALA A 126 18.63 -0.19 20.31
CA ALA A 126 18.49 -1.54 19.75
C ALA A 126 17.16 -1.71 18.99
N SER A 127 16.05 -1.14 19.47
CA SER A 127 14.77 -1.21 18.76
C SER A 127 14.77 -0.40 17.47
N ILE A 128 15.42 0.77 17.45
CA ILE A 128 15.61 1.57 16.23
C ILE A 128 16.47 0.80 15.22
N LEU A 129 17.58 0.21 15.66
CA LEU A 129 18.40 -0.65 14.79
C LEU A 129 17.57 -1.81 14.23
N LEU A 130 16.78 -2.49 15.07
CA LEU A 130 15.88 -3.55 14.60
C LEU A 130 14.84 -3.05 13.60
N ALA A 131 14.29 -1.85 13.77
CA ALA A 131 13.37 -1.26 12.79
C ALA A 131 14.05 -0.99 11.44
N PHE A 132 15.30 -0.53 11.44
CA PHE A 132 16.10 -0.38 10.21
C PHE A 132 16.44 -1.72 9.56
N LEU A 133 16.71 -2.78 10.34
CA LEU A 133 16.96 -4.12 9.81
C LEU A 133 15.68 -4.85 9.37
N GLN A 134 14.55 -4.55 10.01
CA GLN A 134 13.24 -5.14 9.70
C GLN A 134 12.62 -4.52 8.47
N SER A 135 12.97 -3.28 8.14
CA SER A 135 12.60 -2.67 6.87
C SER A 135 13.06 -3.62 5.79
N PRO A 136 12.15 -4.37 5.12
CA PRO A 136 12.57 -5.18 4.01
C PRO A 136 13.23 -4.19 3.07
N SER A 137 14.50 -4.44 2.73
CA SER A 137 15.07 -3.84 1.54
C SER A 137 14.04 -4.12 0.48
N SER A 138 13.24 -3.11 0.14
CA SER A 138 12.39 -3.14 -1.03
C SER A 138 13.42 -3.18 -2.13
N GLU A 139 13.84 -4.40 -2.45
CA GLU A 139 14.60 -4.71 -3.64
C GLU A 139 13.64 -4.20 -4.71
N VAL A 140 13.88 -2.96 -5.15
CA VAL A 140 12.97 -2.25 -6.06
C VAL A 140 13.05 -3.05 -7.34
N ARG A 141 12.22 -4.08 -7.46
CA ARG A 141 12.13 -4.90 -8.64
C ARG A 141 11.50 -3.98 -9.67
N PRO A 142 12.27 -3.48 -10.65
CA PRO A 142 11.78 -2.43 -11.56
C PRO A 142 10.53 -2.88 -12.31
N PHE A 143 10.39 -4.20 -12.44
CA PHE A 143 9.28 -4.85 -13.09
C PHE A 143 8.03 -4.94 -12.21
N GLU A 144 8.13 -5.00 -10.88
CA GLU A 144 6.94 -5.15 -10.02
C GLU A 144 5.97 -3.97 -10.18
N GLU A 145 6.47 -2.74 -10.31
CA GLU A 145 5.62 -1.57 -10.58
C GLU A 145 4.96 -1.64 -11.97
N ILE A 146 5.56 -2.36 -12.92
CA ILE A 146 5.04 -2.58 -14.28
C ILE A 146 4.01 -3.71 -14.32
N VAL A 147 4.08 -4.67 -13.39
CA VAL A 147 3.18 -5.83 -13.41
C VAL A 147 1.97 -5.66 -12.48
N LYS A 148 2.13 -4.93 -11.36
CA LYS A 148 1.05 -4.71 -10.39
C LYS A 148 -0.25 -4.23 -11.06
N PRO A 149 -1.43 -4.80 -10.73
CA PRO A 149 -1.69 -5.73 -9.62
C PRO A 149 -1.39 -7.21 -9.94
N PHE A 150 -0.92 -7.54 -11.14
CA PHE A 150 -0.59 -8.91 -11.52
C PHE A 150 0.77 -9.33 -10.95
N HIS A 151 0.93 -10.61 -10.64
CA HIS A 151 2.14 -11.15 -10.01
C HIS A 151 3.28 -11.33 -11.02
N SER A 152 2.96 -11.66 -12.27
CA SER A 152 3.96 -11.87 -13.32
C SER A 152 3.51 -11.33 -14.67
N ILE A 153 4.49 -11.06 -15.55
CA ILE A 153 4.22 -10.63 -16.93
C ILE A 153 3.41 -11.71 -17.68
N ALA A 154 3.59 -12.99 -17.32
CA ALA A 154 2.80 -14.08 -17.87
C ALA A 154 1.32 -13.95 -17.47
N ASP A 155 1.01 -13.68 -16.20
CA ASP A 155 -0.38 -13.49 -15.73
C ASP A 155 -1.04 -12.28 -16.41
N LEU A 156 -0.28 -11.20 -16.57
CA LEU A 156 -0.73 -10.02 -17.32
C LEU A 156 -1.04 -10.41 -18.77
N GLY A 157 -0.15 -11.17 -19.42
CA GLY A 157 -0.34 -11.67 -20.79
C GLY A 157 -1.59 -12.52 -20.94
N ILE A 158 -1.84 -13.45 -20.02
CA ILE A 158 -3.05 -14.28 -20.02
C ILE A 158 -4.31 -13.42 -19.89
N ALA A 159 -4.31 -12.39 -19.05
CA ALA A 159 -5.44 -11.46 -18.93
C ALA A 159 -5.69 -10.69 -20.24
N TYR A 160 -4.63 -10.23 -20.91
CA TYR A 160 -4.71 -9.61 -22.24
C TYR A 160 -5.23 -10.58 -23.30
N GLU A 161 -4.81 -11.83 -23.32
CA GLU A 161 -5.29 -12.83 -24.30
C GLU A 161 -6.75 -13.23 -24.06
N SER A 162 -7.19 -13.22 -22.79
CA SER A 162 -8.57 -13.55 -22.42
C SER A 162 -9.59 -12.48 -22.84
N THR A 163 -9.14 -11.30 -23.27
CA THR A 163 -9.99 -10.15 -23.59
C THR A 163 -9.55 -9.48 -24.90
N ASN A 164 -10.46 -8.82 -25.61
CA ASN A 164 -10.06 -7.93 -26.72
C ASN A 164 -9.70 -6.53 -26.19
N PHE A 165 -8.91 -6.48 -25.11
CA PHE A 165 -8.59 -5.24 -24.43
C PHE A 165 -7.59 -4.40 -25.24
N VAL A 166 -7.95 -3.14 -25.51
CA VAL A 166 -7.08 -2.19 -26.21
C VAL A 166 -6.61 -1.13 -25.23
N LYS A 167 -5.30 -1.13 -24.98
CA LYS A 167 -4.67 -0.14 -24.11
C LYS A 167 -4.81 1.26 -24.71
N GLN A 168 -5.44 2.20 -23.99
CA GLN A 168 -5.51 3.59 -24.43
C GLN A 168 -4.15 4.27 -24.27
N ARG A 169 -3.78 5.12 -25.24
CA ARG A 169 -2.53 5.87 -25.19
C ARG A 169 -2.59 6.91 -24.08
N TYR A 170 -1.56 6.96 -23.25
CA TYR A 170 -1.40 8.02 -22.25
C TYR A 170 -1.37 9.39 -22.95
N PRO A 171 -2.34 10.28 -22.67
CA PRO A 171 -2.26 11.66 -23.12
C PRO A 171 -1.14 12.33 -22.31
N ALA A 172 -0.04 12.67 -22.98
CA ALA A 172 1.08 13.32 -22.30
C ALA A 172 0.56 14.59 -21.60
N PRO A 173 0.91 14.80 -20.31
CA PRO A 173 0.29 15.85 -19.52
C PRO A 173 0.69 17.20 -20.10
N ALA A 174 -0.29 18.08 -20.26
CA ALA A 174 -0.05 19.48 -20.59
C ALA A 174 0.70 20.11 -19.40
N LYS A 175 2.05 20.15 -19.48
CA LYS A 175 2.99 20.86 -18.59
C LYS A 175 2.45 21.13 -17.18
N TYR A 176 2.60 20.16 -16.29
CA TYR A 176 2.34 20.36 -14.87
C TYR A 176 3.29 21.44 -14.32
N ARG A 177 2.73 22.55 -13.85
CA ARG A 177 3.46 23.61 -13.15
C ARG A 177 3.72 23.11 -11.73
N ASN A 178 4.93 22.57 -11.50
CA ASN A 178 5.40 22.19 -10.17
C ASN A 178 5.18 23.32 -9.17
N HIS A 179 4.30 23.10 -8.20
CA HIS A 179 4.26 23.85 -6.96
C HIS A 179 4.75 22.92 -5.85
N SER A 180 6.01 22.46 -5.96
CA SER A 180 6.68 21.83 -4.84
C SER A 180 7.07 22.94 -3.85
N SER A 181 6.32 23.03 -2.76
CA SER A 181 6.60 23.92 -1.65
C SER A 181 7.91 23.50 -0.98
N PHE A 182 8.97 24.27 -1.27
CA PHE A 182 10.27 24.25 -0.59
C PHE A 182 10.17 24.46 0.95
N LEU A 183 8.97 24.77 1.46
CA LEU A 183 8.67 24.97 2.88
C LEU A 183 8.47 23.66 3.68
N GLY A 184 8.32 22.50 3.03
CA GLY A 184 8.12 21.21 3.72
C GLY A 184 9.40 20.55 4.25
N PHE A 185 10.57 20.95 3.74
CA PHE A 185 11.85 20.30 4.06
C PHE A 185 12.32 20.63 5.49
N LEU A 186 12.18 21.89 5.93
CA LEU A 186 12.57 22.31 7.28
C LEU A 186 11.65 21.79 8.40
N GLY A 187 10.38 21.50 8.10
CA GLY A 187 9.44 20.91 9.06
C GLY A 187 9.59 19.39 9.22
N ALA A 188 9.95 18.71 8.12
CA ALA A 188 10.15 17.26 8.11
C ALA A 188 11.34 16.83 8.98
N ASP A 189 12.45 17.57 8.94
CA ASP A 189 13.65 17.25 9.71
C ASP A 189 13.43 17.38 11.23
N VAL A 190 12.72 18.42 11.67
CA VAL A 190 12.38 18.61 13.10
C VAL A 190 11.39 17.56 13.57
N SER A 191 10.40 17.22 12.74
CA SER A 191 9.43 16.14 13.05
C SER A 191 10.12 14.79 13.17
N LEU A 192 11.13 14.53 12.33
CA LEU A 192 11.87 13.27 12.31
C LEU A 192 12.75 13.13 13.55
N VAL A 193 13.47 14.18 13.96
CA VAL A 193 14.27 14.17 15.20
C VAL A 193 13.38 13.99 16.44
N LEU A 194 12.24 14.67 16.50
CA LEU A 194 11.29 14.53 17.60
C LEU A 194 10.70 13.11 17.66
N PHE A 195 10.44 12.51 16.50
CA PHE A 195 9.98 11.13 16.38
C PHE A 195 11.02 10.13 16.90
N PHE A 196 12.30 10.26 16.52
CA PHE A 196 13.37 9.41 17.08
C PHE A 196 13.56 9.60 18.58
N LEU A 197 13.46 10.83 19.09
CA LEU A 197 13.54 11.11 20.52
C LEU A 197 12.36 10.48 21.28
N PHE A 198 11.16 10.50 20.70
CA PHE A 198 9.99 9.82 21.23
C PHE A 198 10.16 8.29 21.23
N LEU A 199 10.70 7.71 20.15
CA LEU A 199 11.00 6.27 20.05
C LEU A 199 12.01 5.82 21.12
N ILE A 200 13.03 6.63 21.40
CA ILE A 200 14.04 6.36 22.44
C ILE A 200 13.43 6.44 23.85
N CYS A 201 12.50 7.37 24.07
CA CYS A 201 11.83 7.55 25.37
C CYS A 201 10.73 6.50 25.63
N MET A 202 10.20 5.87 24.58
CA MET A 202 9.12 4.87 24.68
C MET A 202 9.46 3.55 23.96
N PRO A 203 10.56 2.87 24.34
CA PRO A 203 11.03 1.68 23.64
C PRO A 203 10.00 0.54 23.65
N ALA A 204 9.22 0.42 24.73
CA ALA A 204 8.16 -0.58 24.85
C ALA A 204 7.09 -0.44 23.74
N PHE A 205 6.73 0.79 23.33
CA PHE A 205 5.78 1.02 22.25
C PHE A 205 6.36 0.61 20.89
N THR A 206 7.64 0.90 20.67
CA THR A 206 8.35 0.52 19.42
C THR A 206 8.47 -0.99 19.27
N LEU A 207 8.82 -1.67 20.36
CA LEU A 207 8.97 -3.12 20.37
C LEU A 207 7.61 -3.81 20.23
N LEU A 208 6.55 -3.24 20.84
CA LEU A 208 5.19 -3.73 20.68
C LEU A 208 4.73 -3.64 19.22
N LEU A 209 5.02 -2.53 18.52
CA LEU A 209 4.77 -2.42 17.08
C LEU A 209 5.59 -3.43 16.24
N LEU A 210 6.86 -3.63 16.58
CA LEU A 210 7.73 -4.61 15.89
C LEU A 210 7.32 -6.06 16.12
N CYS A 211 6.64 -6.36 17.24
CA CYS A 211 6.09 -7.68 17.54
C CYS A 211 4.84 -8.02 16.73
N PHE A 212 4.12 -7.02 16.20
CA PHE A 212 2.97 -7.31 15.34
C PHE A 212 3.46 -7.69 13.94
N PRO A 213 3.02 -8.84 13.40
CA PRO A 213 3.27 -9.15 12.01
C PRO A 213 2.57 -8.10 11.16
N GLU A 214 3.36 -7.36 10.37
CA GLU A 214 2.82 -6.59 9.27
C GLU A 214 2.14 -7.60 8.34
N SER A 215 0.81 -7.61 8.35
CA SER A 215 0.03 -8.51 7.51
C SER A 215 0.15 -8.03 6.08
N ASN A 216 1.27 -8.38 5.43
CA ASN A 216 1.41 -8.21 4.01
C ASN A 216 0.42 -9.17 3.33
N CYS A 217 -0.70 -8.60 2.92
CA CYS A 217 -1.66 -9.27 2.06
C CYS A 217 -1.03 -9.39 0.68
N ASP A 218 -0.55 -10.58 0.32
CA ASP A 218 -0.13 -10.86 -1.04
C ASP A 218 -1.39 -11.01 -1.90
N ILE A 219 -1.60 -10.05 -2.78
CA ILE A 219 -2.71 -10.03 -3.74
C ILE A 219 -2.28 -10.83 -4.95
N LYS A 220 -2.88 -12.00 -5.15
CA LYS A 220 -2.59 -12.88 -6.28
C LYS A 220 -3.76 -12.87 -7.24
N VAL A 221 -3.56 -12.25 -8.40
CA VAL A 221 -4.50 -12.38 -9.51
C VAL A 221 -4.29 -13.75 -10.17
N GLN A 222 -5.32 -14.57 -10.22
CA GLN A 222 -5.32 -15.82 -10.97
C GLN A 222 -6.22 -15.68 -12.20
N PRO A 223 -5.73 -16.03 -13.40
CA PRO A 223 -6.61 -16.19 -14.55
C PRO A 223 -7.57 -17.36 -14.28
N ALA A 224 -8.83 -17.19 -14.68
CA ALA A 224 -9.86 -18.23 -14.59
C ALA A 224 -9.74 -19.27 -15.70
#